data_AF-A0A924YYN4-F1
#
_entry.id   AF-A0A924YYN4-F1
#
_cell.length_a   1.000
_cell.length_b   1.000
_cell.length_c   1.000
_cell.angle_alpha   90.00
_cell.angle_beta   90.00
_cell.angle_gamma   90.00
#
_symmetry.space_group_name_H-M   'P 1'
#
loop_
_entity.id
_entity.type
_entity.pdbx_description
1 polymer ?
#
loop_
_entity_poly.entity_id
_entity_poly.type
_entity_poly.pdbx_seq_one_letter_code
_entity_poly.pdbx_strand_id
1 'polypeptide(L)'
;MAPSVSPPPEFFRPPELPQIPSPPSKPSRGRSRKGAHKSEGMYRDQLARTLSGVTEVTTPTGRVDIVTRTEIIEVEAAARWKHALGQILAYCYYYPSHQKRIHLYREVDPTVLDQICTQCWRNGVRVTWQA
;
A
#
# COMPACT_ATOMS: atom_id res chain seq x y z
N MET A 1 25.59 35.89 8.60
CA MET A 1 26.28 34.74 7.99
C MET A 1 25.54 33.49 8.42
N ALA A 2 24.91 32.77 7.48
CA ALA A 2 24.33 31.46 7.79
C ALA A 2 25.47 30.42 7.89
N PRO A 3 25.44 29.48 8.85
CA PRO A 3 26.46 28.45 8.93
C PRO A 3 26.37 27.53 7.70
N SER A 4 27.52 27.34 7.04
CA SER A 4 27.69 26.33 6.01
C SER A 4 27.62 24.94 6.66
N VAL A 5 26.48 24.27 6.51
CA VAL A 5 26.33 22.89 6.98
C VAL A 5 26.88 21.98 5.88
N SER A 6 27.91 21.19 6.22
CA SER A 6 28.50 20.23 5.30
C SER A 6 27.46 19.18 4.89
N PRO A 7 27.44 18.73 3.63
CA PRO A 7 26.49 17.71 3.19
C PRO A 7 26.71 16.41 3.98
N PRO A 8 25.64 15.63 4.23
CA PRO A 8 25.75 14.36 4.92
C PRO A 8 26.64 13.38 4.12
N PRO A 9 27.31 12.42 4.79
CA PRO A 9 28.14 11.42 4.13
C PRO A 9 27.38 10.66 3.05
N GLU A 10 28.06 10.19 1.99
CA GLU A 10 27.42 9.49 0.86
C GLU A 10 26.52 8.31 1.28
N PHE A 11 26.84 7.62 2.39
CA PHE A 11 26.01 6.53 2.93
C PHE A 11 24.60 6.95 3.37
N PHE A 12 24.37 8.24 3.65
CA PHE A 12 23.06 8.80 3.97
C PHE A 12 22.32 9.32 2.74
N ARG A 13 22.95 9.30 1.55
CA ARG A 13 22.29 9.71 0.33
C ARG A 13 21.34 8.58 -0.10
N PRO A 14 20.03 8.84 -0.26
CA PRO A 14 19.12 7.84 -0.78
C PRO A 14 19.63 7.37 -2.15
N PRO A 15 19.68 6.05 -2.39
CA PRO A 15 20.08 5.54 -3.70
C PRO A 15 19.11 6.04 -4.77
N GLU A 16 19.62 6.16 -5.99
CA GLU A 16 18.83 6.54 -7.15
C GLU A 16 17.65 5.56 -7.34
N LEU A 17 16.49 6.08 -7.72
CA LEU A 17 15.25 5.32 -7.76
C LEU A 17 15.37 4.14 -8.74
N PRO A 18 15.11 2.89 -8.30
CA PRO A 18 15.17 1.74 -9.18
C PRO A 18 14.04 1.79 -10.20
N GLN A 19 14.37 1.55 -11.48
CA GLN A 19 13.40 1.37 -12.55
C GLN A 19 12.75 -0.01 -12.40
N ILE A 20 11.48 -0.05 -11.98
CA ILE A 20 10.75 -1.32 -11.85
C ILE A 20 10.10 -1.66 -13.19
N PRO A 21 10.40 -2.83 -13.78
CA PRO A 21 9.74 -3.27 -15.01
C PRO A 21 8.25 -3.48 -14.77
N SER A 22 7.43 -3.20 -15.79
CA SER A 22 5.98 -3.42 -15.74
C SER A 22 5.66 -4.87 -15.38
N PRO A 23 4.70 -5.11 -14.47
CA PRO A 23 4.45 -6.46 -13.97
C PRO A 23 3.90 -7.38 -15.07
N PRO A 24 4.34 -8.65 -15.14
CA PRO A 24 3.78 -9.64 -16.04
C PRO A 24 2.39 -10.10 -15.58
N SER A 25 1.51 -10.41 -16.53
CA SER A 25 0.21 -11.03 -16.27
C SER A 25 0.38 -12.48 -15.77
N LYS A 26 -0.30 -12.84 -14.68
CA LYS A 26 -0.28 -14.20 -14.12
C LYS A 26 -1.62 -14.92 -14.32
N PRO A 27 -1.59 -16.26 -14.53
CA PRO A 27 -2.79 -17.09 -14.59
C PRO A 27 -3.34 -17.37 -13.18
N SER A 28 -4.67 -17.50 -13.09
CA SER A 28 -5.38 -17.78 -11.84
C SER A 28 -5.26 -19.26 -11.45
N ARG A 29 -5.02 -19.53 -10.17
CA ARG A 29 -5.18 -20.87 -9.59
C ARG A 29 -6.27 -20.83 -8.54
N GLY A 30 -7.32 -21.62 -8.75
CA GLY A 30 -8.41 -21.80 -7.80
C GLY A 30 -8.14 -22.97 -6.84
N ARG A 31 -8.59 -22.81 -5.59
CA ARG A 31 -9.19 -23.91 -4.82
C ARG A 31 -10.11 -23.35 -3.74
N SER A 32 -11.37 -23.79 -3.79
CA SER A 32 -12.42 -23.48 -2.81
C SER A 32 -12.37 -24.43 -1.62
N ARG A 33 -12.58 -23.93 -0.39
CA ARG A 33 -13.26 -24.65 0.71
C ARG A 33 -13.99 -23.67 1.66
N LYS A 34 -15.05 -24.22 2.28
CA LYS A 34 -16.23 -23.62 2.93
C LYS A 34 -15.96 -22.74 4.17
N GLY A 35 -16.85 -21.74 4.36
CA GLY A 35 -17.19 -21.13 5.65
C GLY A 35 -16.13 -20.23 6.28
N ALA A 36 -15.56 -19.29 5.52
CA ALA A 36 -14.43 -18.48 5.97
C ALA A 36 -14.86 -17.06 6.39
N HIS A 37 -14.30 -16.56 7.50
CA HIS A 37 -14.14 -15.12 7.66
C HIS A 37 -13.49 -14.58 6.38
N LYS A 38 -14.06 -13.52 5.79
CA LYS A 38 -13.51 -12.91 4.57
C LYS A 38 -12.04 -12.58 4.82
N SER A 39 -11.16 -13.28 4.12
CA SER A 39 -9.71 -13.12 4.23
C SER A 39 -9.27 -11.85 3.51
N GLU A 40 -8.14 -11.28 3.92
CA GLU A 40 -7.46 -10.17 3.24
C GLU A 40 -7.38 -10.39 1.72
N GLY A 41 -6.94 -11.59 1.30
CA GLY A 41 -6.87 -11.96 -0.11
C GLY A 41 -8.21 -11.86 -0.87
N MET A 42 -9.36 -12.03 -0.20
CA MET A 42 -10.66 -11.85 -0.84
C MET A 42 -10.91 -10.37 -1.16
N TYR A 43 -10.68 -9.49 -0.18
CA TYR A 43 -10.84 -8.04 -0.36
C TYR A 43 -9.83 -7.50 -1.37
N ARG A 44 -8.57 -7.95 -1.31
CA ARG A 44 -7.52 -7.64 -2.29
C ARG A 44 -7.94 -8.04 -3.70
N ASP A 45 -8.30 -9.31 -3.91
CA ASP A 45 -8.62 -9.80 -5.25
C ASP A 45 -9.90 -9.16 -5.80
N GLN A 46 -10.89 -8.88 -4.94
CA GLN A 46 -12.09 -8.15 -5.32
C GLN A 46 -11.74 -6.72 -5.77
N LEU A 47 -10.99 -5.98 -4.95
CA LEU A 47 -10.61 -4.61 -5.24
C LEU A 47 -9.73 -4.52 -6.50
N ALA A 48 -8.77 -5.43 -6.65
CA ALA A 48 -7.88 -5.47 -7.81
C ALA A 48 -8.66 -5.67 -9.11
N ARG A 49 -9.67 -6.55 -9.13
CA ARG A 49 -10.56 -6.72 -10.30
C ARG A 49 -11.30 -5.44 -10.65
N THR A 50 -11.84 -4.73 -9.65
CA THR A 50 -12.55 -3.46 -9.87
C THR A 50 -11.63 -2.37 -10.43
N LEU A 51 -10.36 -2.36 -10.02
CA LEU A 51 -9.39 -1.33 -10.41
C LEU A 51 -8.52 -1.72 -11.61
N SER A 52 -8.72 -2.91 -12.18
CA SER A 52 -7.78 -3.50 -13.17
C SER A 52 -6.33 -3.51 -12.66
N GLY A 53 -6.15 -3.76 -11.36
CA GLY A 53 -4.86 -3.78 -10.69
C GLY A 53 -4.18 -5.15 -10.75
N VAL A 54 -2.85 -5.14 -10.69
CA VAL A 54 -2.04 -6.36 -10.52
C VAL A 54 -1.81 -6.59 -9.05
N THR A 55 -2.07 -7.82 -8.59
CA THR A 55 -1.89 -8.18 -7.18
C THR A 55 -0.48 -8.67 -6.88
N GLU A 56 -0.10 -8.58 -5.61
CA GLU A 56 1.06 -9.28 -5.05
C GLU A 56 2.37 -8.95 -5.78
N VAL A 57 2.59 -7.66 -6.08
CA VAL A 57 3.72 -7.19 -6.88
C VAL A 57 4.99 -7.13 -6.03
N THR A 58 6.00 -7.92 -6.41
CA THR A 58 7.28 -7.99 -5.68
C THR A 58 8.06 -6.68 -5.79
N THR A 59 8.61 -6.22 -4.66
CA THR A 59 9.63 -5.17 -4.57
C THR A 59 10.89 -5.74 -3.89
N PRO A 60 12.04 -5.06 -3.94
CA PRO A 60 13.25 -5.51 -3.25
C PRO A 60 13.09 -5.72 -1.73
N THR A 61 12.13 -5.06 -1.08
CA THR A 61 11.93 -5.14 0.39
C THR A 61 10.60 -5.80 0.79
N GLY A 62 9.86 -6.36 -0.17
CA GLY A 62 8.59 -7.03 0.14
C GLY A 62 7.67 -7.13 -1.05
N ARG A 63 6.38 -6.89 -0.81
CA ARG A 63 5.34 -7.09 -1.80
C ARG A 63 4.21 -6.10 -1.58
N VAL A 64 3.79 -5.44 -2.65
CA VAL A 64 2.63 -4.54 -2.66
C VAL A 64 1.38 -5.36 -3.00
N ASP A 65 0.32 -5.19 -2.23
CA ASP A 65 -0.91 -5.98 -2.43
C ASP A 65 -1.56 -5.72 -3.79
N ILE A 66 -1.66 -4.45 -4.20
CA ILE A 66 -2.21 -4.06 -5.50
C ILE A 66 -1.44 -2.88 -6.08
N VAL A 67 -1.05 -3.00 -7.35
CA VAL A 67 -0.52 -1.89 -8.15
C VAL A 67 -1.45 -1.67 -9.34
N THR A 68 -1.93 -0.43 -9.49
CA THR A 68 -2.68 0.00 -10.68
C THR A 68 -1.78 0.88 -11.55
N ARG A 69 -2.33 1.47 -12.62
CA ARG A 69 -1.61 2.47 -13.42
C ARG A 69 -1.17 3.69 -12.61
N THR A 70 -1.89 4.03 -11.53
CA THR A 70 -1.75 5.31 -10.82
C THR A 70 -1.69 5.19 -9.30
N GLU A 71 -1.97 4.02 -8.73
CA GLU A 71 -2.02 3.81 -7.29
C GLU A 71 -1.17 2.60 -6.88
N ILE A 72 -0.55 2.69 -5.71
CA ILE A 72 -0.15 1.53 -4.91
C ILE A 72 -1.09 1.42 -3.72
N ILE A 73 -1.55 0.20 -3.42
CA ILE A 73 -2.61 -0.04 -2.45
C ILE A 73 -2.23 -1.20 -1.54
N GLU A 74 -2.30 -0.98 -0.23
CA GLU A 74 -2.25 -2.02 0.81
C GLU A 74 -3.65 -2.30 1.34
N VAL A 75 -4.01 -3.56 1.50
CA VAL A 75 -5.33 -4.03 1.97
C VAL A 75 -5.15 -4.68 3.34
N GLU A 76 -5.81 -4.16 4.36
CA GLU A 76 -5.56 -4.61 5.74
C GLU A 76 -6.80 -4.43 6.61
N ALA A 77 -6.92 -5.26 7.64
CA ALA A 77 -8.01 -5.13 8.60
C ALA A 77 -7.91 -3.77 9.30
N ALA A 78 -9.04 -3.11 9.56
CA ALA A 78 -9.07 -1.78 10.16
C ALA A 78 -8.26 -1.68 11.48
N ALA A 79 -8.29 -2.74 12.31
CA ALA A 79 -7.52 -2.82 13.55
C ALA A 79 -5.99 -2.76 13.35
N ARG A 80 -5.51 -3.05 12.14
CA ARG A 80 -4.09 -3.09 11.75
C ARG A 80 -3.70 -1.95 10.80
N TRP A 81 -4.50 -0.89 10.69
CA TRP A 81 -4.25 0.23 9.75
C TRP A 81 -2.84 0.83 9.82
N LYS A 82 -2.19 0.87 11.00
CA LYS A 82 -0.80 1.35 11.15
C LYS A 82 0.21 0.48 10.42
N HIS A 83 -0.05 -0.83 10.37
CA HIS A 83 0.78 -1.79 9.63
C HIS A 83 0.73 -1.46 8.13
N ALA A 84 -0.47 -1.31 7.56
CA ALA A 84 -0.65 -0.90 6.17
C ALA A 84 -0.05 0.49 5.87
N LEU A 85 -0.19 1.46 6.78
CA LEU A 85 0.43 2.77 6.62
C LEU A 85 1.97 2.68 6.58
N GLY A 86 2.58 1.88 7.45
CA GLY A 86 4.03 1.66 7.43
C GLY A 86 4.50 1.01 6.12
N GLN A 87 3.79 -0.02 5.66
CA GLN A 87 4.10 -0.69 4.40
C GLN A 87 3.99 0.24 3.20
N ILE A 88 2.87 0.97 3.05
CA ILE A 88 2.68 1.84 1.88
C ILE A 88 3.70 2.97 1.83
N LEU A 89 4.15 3.49 2.99
CA LEU A 89 5.20 4.49 3.06
C LEU A 89 6.57 3.92 2.67
N ALA A 90 6.88 2.68 3.04
CA ALA A 90 8.10 2.02 2.59
C ALA A 90 8.06 1.72 1.07
N TYR A 91 6.96 1.17 0.57
CA TYR A 91 6.85 0.77 -0.83
C TYR A 91 6.75 1.94 -1.80
N CYS A 92 6.33 3.11 -1.35
CA CYS A 92 6.24 4.26 -2.23
C CYS A 92 7.59 4.74 -2.79
N TYR A 93 8.71 4.37 -2.14
CA TYR A 93 10.05 4.58 -2.68
C TYR A 93 10.22 3.94 -4.07
N TYR A 94 9.60 2.77 -4.29
CA TYR A 94 9.64 2.04 -5.55
C TYR A 94 8.63 2.55 -6.60
N TYR A 95 7.66 3.34 -6.18
CA TYR A 95 6.57 3.86 -7.01
C TYR A 95 6.35 5.37 -6.74
N PRO A 96 7.34 6.23 -7.02
CA PRO A 96 7.36 7.63 -6.58
C PRO A 96 6.20 8.45 -7.16
N SER A 97 5.74 8.11 -8.36
CA SER A 97 4.64 8.80 -9.06
C SER A 97 3.25 8.25 -8.72
N HIS A 98 3.15 7.15 -7.96
CA HIS A 98 1.87 6.54 -7.64
C HIS A 98 1.26 7.17 -6.38
N GLN A 99 -0.05 7.37 -6.42
CA GLN A 99 -0.81 7.77 -5.24
C GLN A 99 -0.84 6.60 -4.24
N LYS A 100 -0.54 6.91 -2.98
CA LYS A 100 -0.56 5.94 -1.88
C LYS A 100 -1.98 5.78 -1.38
N ARG A 101 -2.41 4.53 -1.19
CA ARG A 101 -3.74 4.21 -0.66
C ARG A 101 -3.67 3.05 0.30
N ILE A 102 -4.46 3.12 1.37
CA ILE A 102 -4.82 1.95 2.16
C ILE A 102 -6.30 1.65 1.98
N HIS A 103 -6.64 0.38 1.86
CA HIS A 103 -8.02 -0.10 1.79
C HIS A 103 -8.32 -0.95 3.02
N LEU A 104 -9.16 -0.42 3.90
CA LEU A 104 -9.47 -1.05 5.18
C LEU A 104 -10.76 -1.86 5.08
N TYR A 105 -10.79 -2.98 5.81
CA TYR A 105 -11.97 -3.82 5.94
C TYR A 105 -12.26 -4.23 7.38
N ARG A 106 -13.50 -4.73 7.60
CA ARG A 106 -14.16 -5.00 8.90
C ARG A 106 -14.53 -3.74 9.66
N GLU A 107 -15.59 -3.81 10.47
CA GLU A 107 -16.10 -2.70 11.28
C GLU A 107 -15.02 -1.98 12.11
N VAL A 108 -15.16 -0.66 12.18
CA VAL A 108 -14.44 0.23 13.10
C VAL A 108 -15.41 1.28 13.59
N ASP A 109 -15.18 1.78 14.80
CA ASP A 109 -15.88 2.94 15.31
C ASP A 109 -15.67 4.17 14.38
N PRO A 110 -16.72 4.92 14.02
CA PRO A 110 -16.62 6.08 13.13
C PRO A 110 -15.64 7.15 13.61
N THR A 111 -15.54 7.38 14.92
CA THR A 111 -14.60 8.35 15.50
C THR A 111 -13.16 7.89 15.30
N VAL A 112 -12.92 6.59 15.46
CA VAL A 112 -11.61 6.00 15.17
C VAL A 112 -11.30 6.07 13.66
N LEU A 113 -12.28 5.83 12.79
CA LEU A 113 -12.09 5.96 11.34
C LEU A 113 -11.67 7.39 10.94
N ASP A 114 -12.29 8.42 11.53
CA ASP A 114 -11.93 9.81 11.27
C ASP A 114 -10.49 10.13 11.67
N GLN A 115 -10.05 9.60 12.83
CA GLN A 115 -8.66 9.72 13.27
C GLN A 115 -7.69 9.00 12.32
N ILE A 116 -8.05 7.81 11.84
CA ILE A 116 -7.25 7.06 10.86
C ILE A 116 -7.13 7.86 9.56
N CYS A 117 -8.25 8.37 9.04
CA CYS A 117 -8.29 9.20 7.84
C CYS A 117 -7.41 10.44 7.98
N THR A 118 -7.51 11.16 9.11
CA THR A 118 -6.71 12.34 9.40
C THR A 118 -5.21 12.03 9.41
N GLN A 119 -4.81 10.94 10.07
CA GLN A 119 -3.40 10.54 10.15
C GLN A 119 -2.84 10.08 8.80
N CYS A 120 -3.60 9.31 8.03
CA CYS A 120 -3.18 8.86 6.70
C CYS A 120 -3.08 10.04 5.72
N TRP A 121 -4.05 10.96 5.75
CA TRP A 121 -4.04 12.15 4.89
C TRP A 121 -2.81 13.03 5.14
N ARG A 122 -2.42 13.23 6.41
CA ARG A 122 -1.18 13.95 6.77
C ARG A 122 0.10 13.31 6.21
N ASN A 123 0.06 12.03 5.89
CA ASN A 123 1.16 11.29 5.26
C ASN A 123 0.99 11.16 3.73
N GLY A 124 0.04 11.87 3.12
CA GLY A 124 -0.26 11.79 1.70
C GLY A 124 -0.87 10.45 1.26
N VAL A 125 -1.53 9.74 2.19
CA VAL A 125 -2.14 8.43 1.97
C VAL A 125 -3.66 8.56 1.98
N ARG A 126 -4.30 8.09 0.90
CA ARG A 126 -5.76 8.02 0.79
C ARG A 126 -6.30 6.79 1.52
N VAL A 127 -7.39 6.95 2.26
CA VAL A 127 -8.10 5.84 2.91
C VAL A 127 -9.37 5.52 2.13
N THR A 128 -9.65 4.24 1.96
CA THR A 128 -10.94 3.73 1.48
C THR A 128 -11.37 2.57 2.34
N TRP A 129 -12.67 2.27 2.34
CA TRP A 129 -13.26 1.35 3.32
C TRP A 129 -14.27 0.41 2.67
N GLN A 130 -14.31 -0.84 3.14
CA GLN A 130 -15.37 -1.79 2.84
C GLN A 130 -15.73 -2.62 4.09
N ALA A 131 -16.99 -2.54 4.53
CA ALA A 131 -17.54 -3.42 5.57
C ALA A 131 -17.86 -4.81 4.99
#